data_AF-A0A935P696-F1
#
_entry.id   AF-A0A935P696-F1
#
_cell.length_a   1.000
_cell.length_b   1.000
_cell.length_c   1.000
_cell.angle_alpha   90.00
_cell.angle_beta   90.00
_cell.angle_gamma   90.00
#
_symmetry.space_group_name_H-M   'P 1'
#
loop_
_entity.id
_entity.type
_entity.pdbx_description
1 polymer ?
#
loop_
_entity_poly.entity_id
_entity_poly.type
_entity_poly.pdbx_seq_one_letter_code
_entity_poly.pdbx_strand_id
1 'polypeptide(L)' 'MKNIVAVLLLSLSLLGSALAYGTSFSDGWRDGYIEGYCYREYACITPLVPLAPIPEIGERTYMDGYKRGFLDGLHARR' A
#
# COMPACT_ATOMS: atom_id res chain seq x y z
N MET A 1 12.32 1.42 -40.42
CA MET A 1 12.87 1.37 -39.04
C MET A 1 12.23 2.40 -38.11
N LYS A 2 12.10 3.67 -38.51
CA LYS A 2 11.51 4.76 -37.71
C LYS A 2 10.09 4.46 -37.16
N ASN A 3 9.26 3.78 -37.96
CA ASN A 3 7.88 3.44 -37.59
C ASN A 3 7.80 2.30 -36.56
N ILE A 4 8.76 1.36 -36.59
CA ILE A 4 8.83 0.25 -35.62
C ILE A 4 9.28 0.76 -34.26
N VAL A 5 10.25 1.69 -34.24
CA VAL A 5 10.69 2.35 -33.00
C VAL A 5 9.54 3.15 -32.38
N ALA A 6 8.74 3.85 -33.18
CA ALA A 6 7.56 4.57 -32.70
C ALA A 6 6.51 3.64 -32.08
N VAL A 7 6.26 2.47 -32.69
CA VAL A 7 5.33 1.46 -32.17
C VAL A 7 5.86 0.82 -30.87
N LEU A 8 7.17 0.58 -30.75
CA LEU A 8 7.78 0.08 -29.52
C LEU A 8 7.71 1.10 -28.37
N LEU A 9 7.90 2.39 -28.65
CA LEU A 9 7.78 3.44 -27.64
C LEU A 9 6.33 3.62 -27.16
N LEU A 10 5.36 3.51 -28.07
CA LEU A 10 3.93 3.57 -27.72
C LEU A 10 3.47 2.34 -26.94
N SER A 11 3.93 1.14 -27.30
CA SER A 11 3.58 -0.07 -26.54
C SER A 11 4.20 -0.08 -25.14
N LEU A 12 5.43 0.42 -24.99
CA LEU A 12 6.09 0.53 -23.69
C LEU A 12 5.40 1.54 -22.75
N SER A 13 4.88 2.65 -23.28
CA SER A 13 4.14 3.63 -22.47
C SER A 13 2.76 3.13 -22.03
N LEU A 14 2.09 2.30 -22.82
CA LEU A 14 0.82 1.67 -22.43
C LEU A 14 0.98 0.55 -21.39
N LEU A 15 2.12 -0.17 -21.37
CA LEU A 15 2.37 -1.18 -20.33
C LEU A 15 2.62 -0.55 -18.95
N GLY A 16 3.26 0.62 -18.89
CA GLY A 16 3.60 1.27 -17.63
C GLY A 16 2.40 1.73 -16.81
N SER A 17 1.30 2.13 -17.45
CA SER A 17 0.08 2.60 -16.78
C SER A 17 -0.81 1.48 -16.24
N ALA A 18 -0.71 0.25 -16.78
CA ALA A 18 -1.46 -0.90 -16.30
C ALA A 18 -1.01 -1.40 -14.91
N LEU A 19 0.26 -1.18 -14.56
CA LEU A 19 0.83 -1.57 -13.26
C LEU A 19 0.48 -0.59 -12.12
N ALA A 20 -0.13 0.55 -12.43
CA ALA A 20 -0.48 1.58 -11.45
C ALA A 20 -1.89 1.42 -10.85
N TYR A 21 -2.55 0.26 -11.05
CA TYR A 21 -3.76 -0.10 -10.29
C TYR A 21 -3.35 -0.34 -8.83
N GLY A 22 -3.22 0.75 -8.09
CA GLY A 22 -2.83 0.76 -6.69
C GLY A 22 -3.86 0.01 -5.83
N THR A 23 -3.35 -0.76 -4.88
CA THR A 23 -4.13 -1.33 -3.78
C THR A 23 -4.84 -0.21 -2.99
N SER A 24 -5.95 -0.55 -2.33
CA SER A 24 -6.78 0.46 -1.68
C SER A 24 -6.13 1.00 -0.40
N PHE A 25 -6.58 2.17 0.07
CA PHE A 25 -6.22 2.69 1.39
C PHE A 25 -6.42 1.64 2.50
N SER A 26 -7.54 0.91 2.45
CA SER A 26 -7.89 -0.10 3.46
C SER A 26 -6.90 -1.26 3.49
N ASP A 27 -6.42 -1.71 2.33
CA ASP A 27 -5.43 -2.78 2.24
C ASP A 27 -4.10 -2.31 2.84
N GLY A 28 -3.69 -1.08 2.49
CA GLY A 28 -2.51 -0.46 3.05
C GLY A 28 -2.57 -0.35 4.56
N TRP A 29 -3.67 0.18 5.09
CA TRP A 29 -3.85 0.33 6.52
C TRP A 29 -3.79 -1.00 7.26
N ARG A 30 -4.39 -2.05 6.70
CA ARG A 30 -4.36 -3.39 7.30
C ARG A 30 -2.93 -3.93 7.39
N ASP A 31 -2.17 -3.84 6.30
CA ASP A 31 -0.79 -4.34 6.24
C ASP A 31 0.11 -3.55 7.19
N GLY A 32 -0.02 -2.21 7.16
CA GLY A 32 0.69 -1.32 8.07
C GLY A 32 0.39 -1.66 9.54
N TYR A 33 -0.87 -1.89 9.90
CA TYR A 33 -1.26 -2.23 11.26
C TYR A 33 -0.57 -3.50 11.78
N ILE A 34 -0.54 -4.55 10.96
CA ILE A 34 0.13 -5.81 11.32
C ILE A 34 1.63 -5.57 11.56
N GLU A 35 2.29 -4.87 10.64
CA GLU A 35 3.72 -4.62 10.72
C GLU A 35 4.09 -3.68 11.89
N GLY A 36 3.27 -2.66 12.13
CA GLY A 36 3.41 -1.74 13.25
C GLY A 36 3.25 -2.43 14.60
N TYR A 37 2.24 -3.30 14.73
CA TYR A 37 2.04 -4.12 15.92
C TYR A 37 3.26 -5.02 16.16
N CYS A 38 3.74 -5.70 15.12
CA CYS A 38 4.89 -6.59 15.22
C CYS A 38 6.26 -5.89 15.16
N TYR A 39 6.30 -4.56 15.21
CA TYR A 39 7.54 -3.82 14.99
C TYR A 39 8.59 -4.15 16.05
N ARG A 40 9.79 -4.57 15.59
CA ARG A 40 10.94 -4.98 16.42
C ARG A 40 10.67 -6.18 17.35
N GLU A 41 9.69 -7.03 17.05
CA GLU A 41 9.53 -8.32 17.71
C GLU A 41 9.97 -9.48 16.81
N TYR A 42 10.88 -10.28 17.33
CA TYR A 42 11.22 -11.55 16.70
C TYR A 42 10.11 -12.57 17.01
N ALA A 43 9.57 -13.21 15.98
CA ALA A 43 8.46 -14.17 16.08
C ALA A 43 7.15 -13.59 16.66
N CYS A 44 6.81 -12.34 16.31
CA CYS A 44 5.51 -11.76 16.63
C CYS A 44 4.35 -12.61 16.09
N ILE A 45 3.32 -12.78 16.91
CA ILE A 45 2.05 -13.38 16.49
C ILE A 45 1.20 -12.25 15.87
N THR A 46 0.81 -12.42 14.60
CA THR A 46 -0.03 -11.46 13.88
C THR A 46 -1.32 -11.18 14.67
N PRO A 47 -1.66 -9.90 14.94
CA PRO A 47 -2.86 -9.57 15.67
C PRO A 47 -4.12 -9.82 14.83
N LEU A 48 -5.27 -9.91 15.50
CA LEU A 48 -6.55 -9.71 14.82
C LEU A 48 -6.67 -8.23 14.44
N VAL A 49 -6.71 -7.94 13.14
CA VAL A 49 -6.74 -6.56 12.66
C VAL A 49 -8.16 -5.98 12.76
N PRO A 50 -8.34 -4.76 13.30
CA PRO A 50 -9.64 -4.09 13.32
C PRO A 50 -10.14 -3.74 11.92
N LEU A 51 -11.37 -3.22 11.83
CA LEU A 51 -11.84 -2.61 10.59
C LEU A 51 -11.01 -1.35 10.28
N ALA A 52 -10.59 -1.18 9.03
CA ALA A 52 -9.85 -0.01 8.61
C ALA A 52 -10.68 1.27 8.80
N PRO A 53 -10.05 2.36 9.28
CA PRO A 53 -10.71 3.65 9.42
C PRO A 53 -11.05 4.24 8.04
N ILE A 54 -12.03 5.14 8.04
CA ILE A 54 -12.38 5.91 6.85
C ILE A 54 -11.17 6.78 6.45
N PRO A 55 -10.74 6.78 5.18
CA PRO A 55 -9.64 7.63 4.74
C PRO A 55 -9.95 9.10 4.94
N GLU A 56 -8.97 9.88 5.40
CA GLU A 56 -9.08 11.33 5.48
C GLU A 56 -8.96 11.99 4.11
N ILE A 57 -9.27 13.29 4.03
CA ILE A 57 -9.11 14.06 2.78
C ILE A 57 -7.63 14.04 2.39
N GLY A 58 -7.34 13.41 1.25
CA GLY A 58 -5.99 13.29 0.72
C GLY A 58 -5.39 11.89 0.88
N GLU A 59 -5.95 11.04 1.75
CA GLU A 59 -5.55 9.64 1.88
C GLU A 59 -6.31 8.79 0.88
N ARG A 60 -5.66 8.40 -0.21
CA ARG A 60 -6.31 7.60 -1.28
C ARG A 60 -5.51 6.40 -1.72
N THR A 61 -4.25 6.35 -1.34
CA THR A 61 -3.34 5.31 -1.77
C THR A 61 -3.16 4.27 -0.68
N TYR A 62 -2.77 3.08 -1.09
CA TYR A 62 -2.22 2.06 -0.20
C TYR A 62 -1.17 2.63 0.76
N MET A 63 -0.28 3.49 0.27
CA MET A 63 0.83 3.97 1.08
C MET A 63 0.41 5.01 2.13
N ASP A 64 -0.68 5.76 1.87
CA ASP A 64 -1.32 6.58 2.89
C ASP A 64 -1.88 5.70 4.00
N GLY A 65 -2.62 4.65 3.62
CA GLY A 65 -3.15 3.65 4.53
C GLY A 65 -2.05 3.00 5.37
N TYR A 66 -1.00 2.50 4.72
CA TYR A 66 0.10 1.79 5.36
C TYR A 66 0.79 2.63 6.44
N LYS A 67 1.10 3.90 6.15
CA LYS A 67 1.74 4.79 7.13
C LYS A 67 0.87 4.99 8.36
N ARG A 68 -0.44 5.21 8.18
CA ARG A 68 -1.37 5.38 9.30
C ARG A 68 -1.55 4.08 10.08
N GLY A 69 -1.79 2.99 9.37
CA GLY A 69 -1.92 1.66 9.94
C GLY A 69 -0.72 1.27 10.79
N PHE A 70 0.51 1.54 10.32
CA PHE A 70 1.73 1.27 11.08
C PHE A 70 1.76 1.99 12.43
N LEU A 71 1.39 3.27 12.46
CA LEU A 71 1.33 4.02 13.72
C LEU A 71 0.24 3.49 14.65
N ASP A 72 -0.94 3.16 14.10
CA ASP A 72 -2.05 2.59 14.86
C ASP A 72 -1.70 1.23 15.47
N GLY A 73 -1.05 0.35 14.70
CA GLY A 73 -0.56 -0.95 15.15
C GLY A 73 0.50 -0.82 16.25
N LEU A 74 1.44 0.12 16.07
CA LEU A 74 2.47 0.41 17.08
C LEU A 74 1.86 0.92 18.39
N HIS A 75 0.80 1.72 18.32
CA HIS A 75 0.06 2.19 19.50
C HIS A 75 -0.76 1.09 20.15
N ALA A 76 -1.43 0.24 19.36
CA ALA A 76 -2.27 -0.84 19.88
C ALA A 76 -1.52 -1.90 20.68
N ARG A 77 -0.19 -1.98 20.50
CA ARG A 77 0.67 -2.86 21.28
C ARG A 77 1.11 -2.28 22.62
N ARG A 78 1.11 -0.96 22.80
CA ARG A 78 1.48 -0.32 24.08
C ARG A 78 0.33 -0.38 25.07
#